data_AF-A0A8X6J7A9-F1
#
_entry.id   AF-A0A8X6J7A9-F1
#
_cell.length_a   1.000
_cell.length_b   1.000
_cell.length_c   1.000
_cell.angle_alpha   90.00
_cell.angle_beta   90.00
_cell.angle_gamma   90.00
#
_symmetry.space_group_name_H-M   'P 1'
#
loop_
_entity.id
_entity.type
_entity.pdbx_description
1 polymer ?
#
loop_
_entity_poly.entity_id
_entity_poly.type
_entity_poly.pdbx_seq_one_letter_code
_entity_poly.pdbx_strand_id
1 'polypeptide(L)'
;MLTLKETILVKLAAGFVNNVDTRNKIECSKEEIWNEVIKAKTSAFGIPLTLQEDIISLIKPLQLETLNWMEDHDGIFNEIEEGLLEFCFNADGTVDRVKTADLLIHSFFLKVETRFVLACQYWSSWNILTFFITCTNVRGTNS
;
A
#
# COMPACT_ATOMS: atom_id res chain seq x y z
N MET A 1 -2.02 22.70 -7.18
CA MET A 1 -1.46 23.06 -5.85
C MET A 1 -2.49 22.58 -4.83
N LEU A 2 -2.20 21.51 -4.10
CA LEU A 2 -3.11 20.98 -3.08
C LEU A 2 -3.15 21.96 -1.90
N THR A 3 -4.33 22.16 -1.32
CA THR A 3 -4.52 22.92 -0.10
C THR A 3 -3.85 22.24 1.09
N LEU A 4 -3.59 22.99 2.17
CA LEU A 4 -2.98 22.45 3.39
C LEU A 4 -3.79 21.28 3.97
N LYS A 5 -5.14 21.35 3.87
CA LYS A 5 -6.05 20.27 4.27
C LYS A 5 -5.88 19.01 3.42
N GLU A 6 -5.81 19.16 2.10
CA GLU A 6 -5.58 18.05 1.17
C GLU A 6 -4.18 17.44 1.37
N THR A 7 -3.17 18.25 1.69
CA THR A 7 -1.82 17.77 1.98
C THR A 7 -1.76 16.97 3.29
N ILE A 8 -2.50 17.40 4.32
CA ILE A 8 -2.61 16.67 5.59
C ILE A 8 -3.41 15.37 5.38
N LEU A 9 -4.50 15.39 4.62
CA LEU A 9 -5.27 14.21 4.24
C LEU A 9 -4.41 13.19 3.47
N VAL A 10 -3.61 13.65 2.50
CA VAL A 10 -2.70 12.78 1.74
C VAL A 10 -1.60 12.19 2.63
N LYS A 11 -1.01 12.99 3.54
CA LYS A 11 0.01 12.49 4.48
C LYS A 11 -0.57 11.54 5.53
N LEU A 12 -1.81 11.79 5.97
CA LEU A 12 -2.54 10.90 6.84
C LEU A 12 -2.86 9.60 6.11
N ALA A 13 -3.47 9.65 4.93
CA ALA A 13 -3.78 8.47 4.11
C ALA A 13 -2.52 7.63 3.83
N ALA A 14 -1.42 8.26 3.41
CA ALA A 14 -0.13 7.60 3.21
C ALA A 14 0.44 7.01 4.53
N GLY A 15 0.28 7.70 5.66
CA GLY A 15 0.69 7.20 6.97
C GLY A 15 -0.25 6.16 7.61
N PHE A 16 -1.45 5.97 7.06
CA PHE A 16 -2.49 5.06 7.58
C PHE A 16 -2.46 3.69 6.90
N VAL A 17 -2.18 3.65 5.60
CA VAL A 17 -1.90 2.40 4.86
C VAL A 17 -0.69 1.66 5.45
N ASN A 18 0.19 2.40 6.12
CA ASN A 18 1.49 1.96 6.58
C ASN A 18 1.57 1.46 8.04
N ASN A 19 0.46 1.26 8.77
CA ASN A 19 0.55 0.97 10.21
C ASN A 19 -0.66 0.23 10.81
N VAL A 20 -1.19 -0.78 10.12
CA VAL A 20 -2.18 -1.70 10.69
C VAL A 20 -1.47 -2.99 11.02
N ASP A 21 -1.14 -3.20 12.30
CA ASP A 21 -0.67 -4.50 12.79
C ASP A 21 -1.80 -5.53 12.64
N THR A 22 -1.77 -6.32 11.57
CA THR A 22 -2.77 -7.38 11.36
C THR A 22 -2.39 -8.70 12.01
N ARG A 23 -1.26 -8.77 12.76
CA ARG A 23 -0.80 -10.01 13.39
C ARG A 23 -1.47 -10.34 14.72
N ASN A 24 -2.25 -9.41 15.28
CA ASN A 24 -3.04 -9.70 16.47
C ASN A 24 -4.38 -10.36 16.10
N LYS A 25 -4.45 -11.67 16.36
CA LYS A 25 -5.70 -12.43 16.58
C LYS A 25 -6.43 -11.88 17.81
N ILE A 26 -7.01 -10.69 17.69
CA ILE A 26 -8.02 -10.18 18.60
C ILE A 26 -9.33 -10.16 17.83
N GLU A 27 -10.35 -10.80 18.39
CA GLU A 27 -11.74 -10.84 17.91
C GLU A 27 -12.41 -9.44 18.01
N CYS A 28 -11.77 -8.41 17.47
CA CYS A 28 -12.39 -7.13 17.14
C CYS A 28 -12.42 -7.07 15.61
N SER A 29 -13.48 -6.55 15.02
CA SER A 29 -13.48 -6.43 13.55
C SER A 29 -12.27 -5.57 13.14
N LYS A 30 -11.55 -5.97 12.09
CA LYS A 30 -10.39 -5.20 11.57
C LYS A 30 -10.74 -3.72 11.34
N GLU A 31 -12.03 -3.44 11.12
CA GLU A 31 -12.63 -2.12 10.96
C GLU A 31 -12.65 -1.27 12.26
N GLU A 32 -12.97 -1.86 13.41
CA GLU A 32 -13.00 -1.14 14.70
C GLU A 32 -11.59 -0.73 15.16
N ILE A 33 -10.63 -1.64 15.04
CA ILE A 33 -9.21 -1.35 15.31
C ILE A 33 -8.75 -0.18 14.45
N TRP A 34 -9.16 -0.16 13.19
CA TRP A 34 -8.76 0.87 12.23
C TRP A 34 -9.35 2.24 12.55
N ASN A 35 -10.63 2.28 12.91
CA ASN A 35 -11.29 3.52 13.33
C ASN A 35 -10.60 4.12 14.57
N GLU A 36 -10.21 3.28 15.53
CA GLU A 36 -9.48 3.74 16.71
C GLU A 36 -8.05 4.22 16.39
N VAL A 37 -7.35 3.55 15.46
CA VAL A 37 -6.04 4.02 14.95
C VAL A 37 -6.17 5.37 14.24
N ILE A 38 -7.22 5.57 13.43
CA ILE A 38 -7.49 6.88 12.83
C ILE A 38 -7.73 7.92 13.89
N LYS A 39 -8.69 7.69 14.78
CA LYS A 39 -9.03 8.62 15.86
C LYS A 39 -7.79 9.00 16.67
N ALA A 40 -6.96 8.02 17.02
CA ALA A 40 -5.72 8.26 17.76
C ALA A 40 -4.75 9.16 16.98
N LYS A 41 -4.49 8.86 15.70
CA LYS A 41 -3.60 9.68 14.86
C LYS A 41 -4.19 11.07 14.61
N THR A 42 -5.46 11.18 14.21
CA THR A 42 -6.11 12.48 13.96
C THR A 42 -6.17 13.34 15.22
N SER A 43 -6.38 12.72 16.39
CA SER A 43 -6.31 13.42 17.68
C SER A 43 -4.91 13.91 17.99
N ALA A 44 -3.87 13.12 17.70
CA ALA A 44 -2.47 13.55 17.85
C ALA A 44 -2.11 14.75 16.96
N PHE A 45 -2.78 14.91 15.82
CA PHE A 45 -2.66 16.09 14.95
C PHE A 45 -3.58 17.26 15.35
N GLY A 46 -4.31 17.16 16.46
CA GLY A 46 -5.22 18.21 16.93
C GLY A 46 -6.46 18.39 16.05
N ILE A 47 -6.86 17.38 15.28
CA ILE A 47 -8.03 17.45 14.41
C ILE A 47 -9.30 17.37 15.26
N PRO A 48 -10.26 18.32 15.10
CA PRO A 48 -11.53 18.30 15.82
C PRO A 48 -12.33 17.03 15.57
N LEU A 49 -13.06 16.55 16.58
CA LEU A 49 -13.81 15.28 16.53
C LEU A 49 -14.73 15.16 15.30
N THR A 50 -15.42 16.25 14.94
CA THR A 50 -16.30 16.31 13.77
C THR A 50 -15.55 16.09 12.45
N LEU A 51 -14.32 16.58 12.33
CA LEU A 51 -13.48 16.29 11.16
C LEU A 51 -12.88 14.88 11.20
N GLN A 52 -12.75 14.25 12.37
CA GLN A 52 -12.25 12.88 12.46
C GLN A 52 -13.25 11.91 11.83
N GLU A 53 -14.55 12.12 12.08
CA GLU A 53 -15.61 11.32 11.46
C GLU A 53 -15.60 11.46 9.93
N ASP A 54 -15.46 12.69 9.42
CA ASP A 54 -15.31 12.95 7.98
C ASP A 54 -14.07 12.24 7.41
N ILE A 55 -12.93 12.31 8.09
CA ILE A 55 -11.68 11.64 7.68
C ILE A 55 -11.87 10.12 7.65
N ILE A 56 -12.46 9.53 8.68
CA ILE A 56 -12.75 8.08 8.73
C ILE A 56 -13.61 7.70 7.52
N SER A 57 -14.66 8.47 7.24
CA SER A 57 -15.56 8.20 6.10
C SER A 57 -14.86 8.25 4.75
N LEU A 58 -13.84 9.11 4.60
CA LEU A 58 -13.06 9.26 3.38
C LEU A 58 -11.99 8.18 3.21
N ILE A 59 -11.34 7.74 4.30
CA ILE A 59 -10.28 6.74 4.18
C ILE A 59 -10.82 5.31 4.18
N LYS A 60 -11.99 5.05 4.77
CA LYS A 60 -12.59 3.72 4.79
C LYS A 60 -12.71 3.06 3.40
N PRO A 61 -13.18 3.74 2.34
CA PRO A 61 -13.16 3.17 0.99
C PRO A 61 -11.74 2.86 0.48
N LEU A 62 -10.76 3.72 0.76
CA LEU A 62 -9.36 3.50 0.38
C LEU A 62 -8.78 2.27 1.07
N GLN A 63 -9.13 2.06 2.34
CA GLN A 63 -8.74 0.88 3.10
C GLN A 63 -9.34 -0.38 2.47
N LEU A 64 -10.63 -0.36 2.14
CA LEU A 64 -11.29 -1.51 1.53
C LEU A 64 -10.62 -1.88 0.20
N GLU A 65 -10.32 -0.90 -0.64
CA GLU A 65 -9.63 -1.15 -1.91
C GLU A 65 -8.20 -1.63 -1.72
N THR A 66 -7.51 -1.14 -0.69
CA THR A 66 -6.19 -1.65 -0.31
C THR A 66 -6.30 -3.12 0.10
N LEU A 67 -7.25 -3.48 0.97
CA LEU A 67 -7.47 -4.85 1.43
C LEU A 67 -7.86 -5.77 0.28
N ASN A 68 -8.72 -5.34 -0.63
CA ASN A 68 -9.09 -6.10 -1.82
C ASN A 68 -7.87 -6.37 -2.71
N TRP A 69 -7.06 -5.34 -2.98
CA TRP A 69 -5.82 -5.53 -3.72
C TRP A 69 -4.88 -6.48 -2.98
N MET A 70 -4.80 -6.39 -1.64
CA MET A 70 -3.96 -7.29 -0.85
C MET A 70 -4.40 -8.74 -0.96
N GLU A 71 -5.70 -9.00 -0.87
CA GLU A 71 -6.30 -10.33 -0.98
C GLU A 71 -6.09 -10.93 -2.37
N ASP A 72 -6.24 -10.12 -3.43
CA ASP A 72 -5.98 -10.55 -4.81
C ASP A 72 -4.51 -10.97 -5.06
N HIS A 73 -3.59 -10.57 -4.18
CA HIS A 73 -2.17 -10.90 -4.25
C HIS A 73 -1.67 -11.51 -2.94
N ASP A 74 -2.48 -12.40 -2.38
CA ASP A 74 -2.10 -13.14 -1.18
C ASP A 74 -0.71 -13.81 -1.36
N GLY A 75 0.10 -13.74 -0.30
CA GLY A 75 1.49 -14.22 -0.30
C GLY A 75 2.57 -13.15 -0.55
N ILE A 76 2.27 -12.04 -1.25
CA ILE A 76 3.23 -10.93 -1.43
C ILE A 76 3.49 -10.21 -0.11
N PHE A 77 2.43 -10.03 0.67
CA PHE A 77 2.41 -9.22 1.89
C PHE A 77 3.13 -9.85 3.07
N ASN A 78 3.43 -11.14 3.00
CA ASN A 78 4.23 -11.82 4.02
C ASN A 78 5.72 -11.45 3.95
N GLU A 79 6.16 -10.79 2.87
CA GLU A 79 7.57 -10.44 2.65
C GLU A 79 7.93 -9.01 3.08
N ILE A 80 6.94 -8.14 3.29
CA ILE A 80 7.16 -6.72 3.57
C ILE A 80 6.67 -6.42 4.98
N GLU A 81 7.44 -5.64 5.74
CA GLU A 81 6.93 -5.05 6.98
C GLU A 81 5.78 -4.08 6.68
N GLU A 82 4.67 -4.21 7.39
CA GLU A 82 3.53 -3.29 7.32
C GLU A 82 4.05 -1.86 7.52
N GLY A 83 3.98 -1.03 6.47
CA GLY A 83 4.59 0.30 6.46
C GLY A 83 5.50 0.64 5.29
N LEU A 84 5.97 -0.37 4.57
CA LEU A 84 6.85 -0.19 3.41
C LEU A 84 6.12 -0.39 2.06
N LEU A 85 4.81 -0.57 2.11
CA LEU A 85 3.94 -0.79 0.96
C LEU A 85 3.29 0.52 0.54
N GLU A 86 3.70 1.01 -0.62
CA GLU A 86 3.11 2.20 -1.23
C GLU A 86 2.05 1.80 -2.26
N PHE A 87 0.83 2.32 -2.05
CA PHE A 87 -0.29 2.15 -2.99
C PHE A 87 -0.51 3.42 -3.79
N CYS A 88 -0.70 3.26 -5.10
CA CYS A 88 -1.16 4.34 -5.95
C CYS A 88 -2.69 4.30 -6.04
N PHE A 89 -3.35 5.44 -5.87
CA PHE A 89 -4.80 5.56 -5.98
C PHE A 89 -5.19 6.37 -7.22
N ASN A 90 -6.27 5.96 -7.87
CA ASN A 90 -6.98 6.73 -8.87
C ASN A 90 -7.77 7.87 -8.21
N ALA A 91 -8.22 8.83 -9.03
CA ALA A 91 -9.02 9.96 -8.55
C ALA A 91 -10.39 9.54 -7.98
N ASP A 92 -10.88 8.35 -8.34
CA ASP A 92 -12.12 7.77 -7.82
C ASP A 92 -11.93 7.00 -6.49
N GLY A 93 -10.70 6.97 -5.95
CA GLY A 93 -10.37 6.28 -4.71
C GLY A 93 -10.09 4.78 -4.87
N THR A 94 -10.11 4.25 -6.10
CA THR A 94 -9.68 2.87 -6.35
C THR A 94 -8.16 2.76 -6.42
N VAL A 95 -7.60 1.58 -6.12
CA VAL A 95 -6.16 1.33 -6.32
C VAL A 95 -5.85 1.31 -7.82
N ASP A 96 -4.91 2.15 -8.25
CA ASP A 96 -4.28 2.03 -9.56
C ASP A 96 -3.39 0.79 -9.56
N ARG A 97 -3.98 -0.34 -9.96
CA ARG A 97 -3.36 -1.66 -9.82
C ARG A 97 -2.06 -1.76 -10.62
N VAL A 98 -2.01 -1.18 -11.82
CA VAL A 98 -0.84 -1.23 -12.70
C VAL A 98 0.28 -0.38 -12.12
N LYS A 99 0.00 0.88 -11.71
CA LYS A 99 1.05 1.72 -11.11
C LYS A 99 1.54 1.19 -9.77
N THR A 100 0.64 0.64 -8.96
CA THR A 100 1.00 0.01 -7.68
C THR A 100 1.90 -1.20 -7.92
N ALA A 101 1.53 -2.09 -8.84
CA ALA A 101 2.38 -3.22 -9.20
C ALA A 101 3.75 -2.77 -9.75
N ASP A 102 3.78 -1.74 -10.58
CA ASP A 102 5.02 -1.18 -11.14
C ASP A 102 5.98 -0.69 -10.04
N LEU A 103 5.48 0.07 -9.06
CA LEU A 103 6.28 0.49 -7.90
C LEU A 103 6.83 -0.71 -7.12
N LEU A 104 6.01 -1.74 -6.90
CA LEU A 104 6.40 -2.92 -6.15
C LEU A 104 7.41 -3.80 -6.90
N ILE A 105 7.28 -3.94 -8.22
CA ILE A 105 8.25 -4.65 -9.07
C ILE A 105 9.65 -4.01 -8.97
N HIS A 106 9.71 -2.69 -8.79
CA HIS A 106 10.98 -1.97 -8.63
C HIS A 106 11.44 -1.86 -7.16
N SER A 107 10.66 -2.33 -6.21
CA SER A 107 11.00 -2.27 -4.79
C SER A 107 12.11 -3.26 -4.42
N PHE A 108 13.09 -2.79 -3.66
CA PHE A 108 14.14 -3.65 -3.09
C PHE A 108 13.66 -4.47 -1.88
N PHE A 109 12.49 -4.15 -1.34
CA PHE A 109 11.90 -4.86 -0.20
C PHE A 109 11.27 -6.20 -0.59
N LEU A 110 10.97 -6.41 -1.88
CA LEU A 110 10.42 -7.66 -2.38
C LEU A 110 11.49 -8.60 -2.92
N LYS A 111 11.31 -9.90 -2.69
CA LYS A 111 12.15 -10.91 -3.33
C LYS A 111 11.99 -10.86 -4.85
N VAL A 112 13.03 -11.30 -5.56
CA VAL A 112 13.02 -11.31 -7.03
C VAL A 112 11.86 -12.16 -7.55
N GLU A 113 11.57 -13.27 -6.88
CA GLU A 113 10.48 -14.19 -7.21
C GLU A 113 9.12 -13.48 -7.14
N THR A 114 8.88 -12.74 -6.07
CA THR A 114 7.63 -11.99 -5.87
C THR A 114 7.47 -10.88 -6.89
N ARG A 115 8.55 -10.14 -7.17
CA ARG A 115 8.57 -9.12 -8.23
C ARG A 115 8.32 -9.72 -9.60
N PHE A 116 8.87 -10.91 -9.86
CA PHE A 116 8.66 -11.62 -11.12
C PHE A 116 7.20 -12.06 -11.29
N VAL A 117 6.54 -12.54 -10.23
CA VAL A 117 5.11 -12.89 -10.25
C VAL A 117 4.26 -11.65 -10.55
N LEU A 118 4.53 -10.51 -9.90
CA LEU A 118 3.85 -9.24 -10.19
C LEU A 118 4.06 -8.80 -11.65
N ALA A 119 5.29 -8.88 -12.15
CA ALA A 119 5.57 -8.56 -13.55
C ALA A 119 4.79 -9.48 -14.50
N CYS A 120 4.69 -10.78 -14.21
CA CYS A 120 3.89 -11.70 -15.01
C CYS A 120 2.40 -11.32 -15.06
N GLN A 121 1.86 -10.75 -13.98
CA GLN A 121 0.45 -10.38 -13.89
C GLN A 121 0.14 -9.02 -14.56
N TYR A 122 1.06 -8.05 -14.45
CA TYR A 122 0.78 -6.65 -14.81
C TYR A 122 1.55 -6.12 -16.02
N TRP A 123 2.64 -6.76 -16.42
CA TRP A 123 3.47 -6.30 -17.53
C TRP A 123 3.27 -7.12 -18.80
N SER A 124 3.66 -6.51 -19.93
CA SER A 124 3.77 -7.23 -21.20
C SER A 124 4.94 -8.23 -21.18
N SER A 125 4.88 -9.24 -22.04
CA SER A 125 5.94 -10.25 -22.20
C SER A 125 7.32 -9.64 -22.48
N TRP A 126 7.38 -8.53 -23.21
CA TRP A 126 8.63 -7.82 -23.48
C TRP A 126 9.26 -7.20 -22.23
N ASN A 127 8.44 -6.56 -21.40
CA ASN A 127 8.90 -5.95 -20.15
C ASN A 127 9.37 -7.02 -19.15
N ILE A 128 8.71 -8.17 -19.11
CA ILE A 128 9.11 -9.32 -18.26
C ILE A 128 10.49 -9.85 -18.68
N LEU A 129 10.73 -10.03 -19.99
CA LEU A 129 12.03 -10.49 -20.49
C LEU A 129 13.15 -9.52 -20.13
N THR A 130 12.89 -8.22 -20.28
CA THR A 130 13.85 -7.16 -19.96
C THR A 130 14.17 -7.15 -18.45
N PHE A 131 13.15 -7.29 -17.59
CA PHE A 131 13.32 -7.41 -16.14
C PHE A 131 14.19 -8.61 -15.76
N PHE A 132 13.86 -9.79 -16.28
CA PHE A 132 14.57 -11.03 -15.94
C PHE A 132 16.05 -10.97 -16.34
N ILE A 133 16.35 -10.47 -17.53
CA ILE A 133 17.74 -10.28 -18.00
C ILE A 133 18.48 -9.30 -17.09
N THR A 134 17.85 -8.19 -16.71
CA THR A 134 18.46 -7.19 -15.84
C THR A 134 18.73 -7.74 -14.44
N CYS A 135 17.77 -8.45 -13.85
CA CYS A 135 17.92 -9.03 -12.51
C CYS A 135 18.93 -10.19 -12.44
N THR A 136 19.15 -10.91 -13.54
CA THR A 136 20.10 -12.04 -13.61
C THR A 136 21.53 -11.60 -13.95
N ASN A 137 21.71 -10.59 -14.79
CA ASN A 137 23.04 -10.07 -15.16
C ASN A 137 23.76 -9.35 -14.01
N VAL A 138 23.05 -8.76 -13.04
CA VAL A 138 23.65 -8.15 -11.84
C VAL A 138 24.38 -9.18 -10.96
N ARG A 139 24.06 -10.48 -11.09
CA ARG A 139 24.76 -11.55 -10.35
C ARG A 139 26.06 -12.03 -11.01
N GLY A 140 26.36 -11.58 -12.23
CA GLY A 140 27.47 -12.10 -13.04
C GLY A 140 28.77 -11.29 -13.03
N THR A 141 28.84 -10.14 -12.34
CA THR A 141 30.01 -9.22 -12.42
C THR A 141 30.93 -9.24 -11.20
N ASN A 142 30.78 -10.21 -10.29
CA ASN A 142 31.74 -10.44 -9.20
C ASN A 142 32.54 -11.71 -9.47
N SER A 143 33.47 -11.64 -10.43
CA SER A 143 34.51 -12.65 -10.69
C SER A 143 35.87 -11.97 -10.77
#